data_AF-A0AB35XFN7-F1
#
_entry.id   AF-A0AB35XFN7-F1
#
_cell.length_a   1.000
_cell.length_b   1.000
_cell.length_c   1.000
_cell.angle_alpha   90.00
_cell.angle_beta   90.00
_cell.angle_gamma   90.00
#
_symmetry.space_group_name_H-M   'P 1'
#
loop_
_entity.id
_entity.type
_entity.pdbx_description
1 polymer ?
#
loop_
_entity_poly.entity_id
_entity_poly.type
_entity_poly.pdbx_seq_one_letter_code
_entity_poly.pdbx_strand_id
1 'polypeptide(L)'
;MTMMIHRRLDSHWAEMCAHPRAEWRANLLCAGCEPEDLPRTLRTDDVAAIRALIAARSGAGQTSEFAGMALIQAILPALVVMASRNRRTCLDDYVGQAWLVIVNFPLTRNHKVCTNLALDCLHVVSARLRATSRETPVEVVDMSAPEMPDNPGQVASELLTAAEELGIITSVSAPVLRSVWVDALDSASAARRHGMSPEAVRARCSRASRAMRKRRDELLVAS
;
A
#
# COMPACT_ATOMS: atom_id res chain seq x y z
N MET A 1 -9.27 -4.28 -23.70
CA MET A 1 -10.22 -4.16 -22.58
C MET A 1 -10.07 -2.84 -21.81
N THR A 2 -8.85 -2.38 -21.52
CA THR A 2 -8.55 -1.11 -20.82
C THR A 2 -9.25 0.14 -21.38
N MET A 3 -9.35 0.29 -22.70
CA MET A 3 -10.01 1.46 -23.32
C MET A 3 -11.53 1.50 -23.08
N MET A 4 -12.18 0.36 -22.83
CA MET A 4 -13.63 0.29 -22.70
C MET A 4 -14.09 0.79 -21.33
N ILE A 5 -13.41 0.38 -20.25
CA ILE A 5 -13.77 0.84 -18.90
C ILE A 5 -13.40 2.30 -18.67
N HIS A 6 -12.26 2.76 -19.22
CA HIS A 6 -11.87 4.17 -19.15
C HIS A 6 -12.95 5.06 -19.77
N ARG A 7 -13.34 4.78 -21.03
CA ARG A 7 -14.40 5.54 -21.71
C ARG A 7 -15.74 5.47 -20.97
N ARG A 8 -16.06 4.34 -20.36
CA ARG A 8 -17.30 4.17 -19.61
C ARG A 8 -17.30 5.01 -18.32
N LEU A 9 -16.17 5.08 -17.62
CA LEU A 9 -16.00 5.95 -16.46
C LEU A 9 -16.09 7.43 -16.87
N ASP A 10 -15.44 7.82 -17.98
CA ASP A 10 -15.50 9.19 -18.50
C ASP A 10 -16.94 9.58 -18.88
N SER A 11 -17.64 8.70 -19.59
CA SER A 11 -19.03 8.94 -20.01
C SER A 11 -19.95 9.04 -18.80
N HIS A 12 -19.80 8.14 -17.84
CA HIS A 12 -20.58 8.18 -16.60
C HIS A 12 -20.29 9.44 -15.77
N TRP A 13 -19.03 9.87 -15.70
CA TRP A 13 -18.67 11.14 -15.05
C TRP A 13 -19.32 12.33 -15.76
N ALA A 14 -19.28 12.37 -17.09
CA ALA A 14 -19.93 13.41 -17.88
C ALA A 14 -21.45 13.45 -17.63
N GLU A 15 -22.12 12.29 -17.54
CA GLU A 15 -23.54 12.19 -17.17
C GLU A 15 -23.80 12.76 -15.77
N MET A 16 -22.92 12.46 -14.80
CA MET A 16 -23.03 12.99 -13.44
C MET A 16 -22.83 14.50 -13.39
N CYS A 17 -21.90 15.04 -14.18
CA CYS A 17 -21.65 16.48 -14.32
C CYS A 17 -22.82 17.21 -15.00
N ALA A 18 -23.48 16.57 -15.97
CA ALA A 18 -24.64 17.14 -16.66
C ALA A 18 -25.92 17.18 -15.80
N HIS A 19 -25.95 16.49 -14.66
CA HIS A 19 -27.11 16.49 -13.79
C HIS A 19 -27.36 17.89 -13.17
N PRO A 20 -28.61 18.40 -13.10
CA PRO A 20 -28.93 19.74 -12.55
C PRO A 20 -28.51 20.04 -11.11
N ARG A 21 -27.99 19.03 -10.40
CA ARG A 21 -27.52 19.14 -9.00
C ARG A 21 -26.00 18.94 -8.89
N ALA A 22 -25.31 18.75 -10.01
CA ALA A 22 -23.87 18.52 -10.04
C ALA A 22 -23.12 19.71 -9.44
N GLU A 23 -23.48 20.93 -9.83
CA GLU A 23 -22.90 22.17 -9.31
C GLU A 23 -23.05 22.28 -7.79
N TRP A 24 -24.26 22.00 -7.28
CA TRP A 24 -24.50 21.97 -5.84
C TRP A 24 -23.64 20.91 -5.13
N ARG A 25 -23.51 19.70 -5.70
CA ARG A 25 -22.67 18.64 -5.14
C ARG A 25 -21.19 19.01 -5.16
N ALA A 26 -20.71 19.59 -6.26
CA ALA A 26 -19.33 20.04 -6.39
C ALA A 26 -19.02 21.13 -5.36
N ASN A 27 -19.91 22.11 -5.21
CA ASN A 27 -19.79 23.18 -4.22
C ASN A 27 -19.73 22.68 -2.76
N LEU A 28 -20.42 21.59 -2.43
CA LEU A 28 -20.30 20.97 -1.10
C LEU A 28 -18.90 20.39 -0.83
N LEU A 29 -18.20 19.93 -1.88
CA LEU A 29 -16.89 19.30 -1.77
C LEU A 29 -15.76 20.32 -1.91
N CYS A 30 -15.92 21.29 -2.81
CA CYS A 30 -15.00 22.38 -3.07
C CYS A 30 -15.79 23.61 -3.53
N ALA A 31 -15.82 24.65 -2.70
CA ALA A 31 -16.60 25.86 -2.97
C ALA A 31 -16.10 26.57 -4.23
N GLY A 32 -17.01 26.94 -5.13
CA GLY A 32 -16.71 27.61 -6.39
C GLY A 32 -16.04 26.71 -7.44
N CYS A 33 -15.98 25.39 -7.20
CA CYS A 33 -15.44 24.45 -8.16
C CYS A 33 -16.54 23.98 -9.11
N GLU A 34 -16.26 24.11 -10.41
CA GLU A 34 -17.08 23.47 -11.43
C GLU A 34 -17.04 21.95 -11.28
N PRO A 35 -18.17 21.25 -11.50
CA PRO A 35 -18.23 19.79 -11.42
C PRO A 35 -17.13 19.10 -12.22
N GLU A 36 -16.91 19.53 -13.46
CA GLU A 36 -15.96 18.92 -14.40
C GLU A 36 -14.50 19.05 -13.96
N ASP A 37 -14.18 20.15 -13.26
CA ASP A 37 -12.83 20.45 -12.77
C ASP A 37 -12.53 19.80 -11.42
N LEU A 38 -13.57 19.34 -10.70
CA LEU A 38 -13.43 18.74 -9.37
C LEU A 38 -12.32 17.67 -9.31
N PRO A 39 -12.22 16.68 -10.23
CA PRO A 39 -11.16 15.67 -10.16
C PRO A 39 -9.75 16.25 -10.31
N ARG A 40 -9.59 17.36 -11.03
CA ARG A 40 -8.31 18.08 -11.11
C ARG A 40 -8.01 18.77 -9.79
N THR A 41 -8.99 19.46 -9.21
CA THR A 41 -8.87 20.14 -7.92
C THR A 41 -8.54 19.18 -6.78
N LEU A 42 -9.21 18.01 -6.71
CA LEU A 42 -8.95 17.00 -5.68
C LEU A 42 -7.51 16.45 -5.71
N ARG A 43 -6.82 16.51 -6.85
CA ARG A 43 -5.41 16.07 -6.93
C ARG A 43 -4.44 17.03 -6.26
N THR A 44 -4.80 18.30 -6.15
CA THR A 44 -3.93 19.38 -5.64
C THR A 44 -4.40 19.98 -4.32
N ASP A 45 -5.68 19.83 -3.97
CA ASP A 45 -6.27 20.28 -2.72
C ASP A 45 -6.65 19.08 -1.84
N ASP A 46 -5.79 18.79 -0.87
CA ASP A 46 -5.99 17.69 0.09
C ASP A 46 -7.23 17.92 0.99
N VAL A 47 -7.60 19.18 1.26
CA VAL A 47 -8.79 19.48 2.09
C VAL A 47 -10.06 19.13 1.32
N ALA A 48 -10.13 19.49 0.04
CA ALA A 48 -11.23 19.06 -0.82
C ALA A 48 -11.26 17.53 -0.98
N ALA A 49 -10.11 16.88 -1.12
CA ALA A 49 -10.02 15.42 -1.19
C ALA A 49 -10.53 14.74 0.10
N ILE A 50 -10.22 15.28 1.28
CA ILE A 50 -10.74 14.78 2.56
C ILE A 50 -12.26 14.96 2.65
N ARG A 51 -12.80 16.12 2.24
CA ARG A 51 -14.26 16.32 2.18
C ARG A 51 -14.94 15.32 1.26
N ALA A 52 -14.35 15.05 0.09
CA ALA A 52 -14.83 14.02 -0.83
C ALA A 52 -14.77 12.61 -0.20
N LEU A 53 -13.70 12.26 0.54
CA LEU A 53 -13.61 10.99 1.26
C LEU A 53 -14.70 10.84 2.34
N ILE A 54 -14.98 11.91 3.08
CA ILE A 54 -16.05 11.93 4.09
C ILE A 54 -17.41 11.75 3.42
N ALA A 55 -17.67 12.50 2.35
CA ALA A 55 -18.93 12.42 1.61
C ALA A 55 -19.15 11.03 0.99
N ALA A 56 -18.12 10.42 0.41
CA ALA A 56 -18.16 9.06 -0.14
C ALA A 56 -18.44 7.98 0.92
N ARG A 57 -18.22 8.27 2.21
CA ARG A 57 -18.51 7.35 3.33
C ARG A 57 -19.84 7.57 4.01
N SER A 58 -20.48 8.71 3.77
CA SER A 58 -21.69 9.10 4.49
C SER A 58 -22.91 8.24 4.16
N GLY A 59 -22.78 7.25 3.26
CA GLY A 59 -23.77 6.20 3.03
C GLY A 59 -24.32 6.18 1.60
N ALA A 60 -25.55 5.68 1.44
CA ALA A 60 -26.23 5.59 0.16
C ALA A 60 -26.84 6.94 -0.25
N GLY A 61 -26.59 7.39 -1.47
CA GLY A 61 -27.17 8.61 -2.03
C GLY A 61 -26.31 9.20 -3.14
N GLN A 62 -26.93 10.00 -3.99
CA GLN A 62 -26.29 10.55 -5.20
C GLN A 62 -25.07 11.43 -4.88
N THR A 63 -25.00 12.06 -3.70
CA THR A 63 -23.83 12.85 -3.28
C THR A 63 -22.62 11.97 -2.92
N SER A 64 -22.88 10.82 -2.29
CA SER A 64 -21.83 9.84 -1.95
C SER A 64 -21.24 9.22 -3.21
N GLU A 65 -22.12 8.82 -4.14
CA GLU A 65 -21.72 8.32 -5.46
C GLU A 65 -20.91 9.37 -6.24
N PHE A 66 -21.36 10.62 -6.26
CA PHE A 66 -20.67 11.72 -6.93
C PHE A 66 -19.27 11.97 -6.33
N ALA A 67 -19.14 11.99 -5.02
CA ALA A 67 -17.86 12.17 -4.34
C ALA A 67 -16.90 11.00 -4.61
N GLY A 68 -17.40 9.76 -4.55
CA GLY A 68 -16.62 8.56 -4.86
C GLY A 68 -16.14 8.54 -6.31
N MET A 69 -17.02 8.90 -7.26
CA MET A 69 -16.66 8.97 -8.68
C MET A 69 -15.66 10.09 -8.96
N ALA A 70 -15.80 11.26 -8.34
CA ALA A 70 -14.84 12.35 -8.47
C ALA A 70 -13.43 11.93 -8.00
N LEU A 71 -13.35 11.17 -6.90
CA LEU A 71 -12.08 10.61 -6.41
C LEU A 71 -11.51 9.54 -7.35
N ILE A 72 -12.34 8.65 -7.90
CA ILE A 72 -11.91 7.68 -8.92
C ILE A 72 -11.34 8.41 -10.13
N GLN A 73 -12.05 9.42 -10.65
CA GLN A 73 -11.60 10.23 -11.77
C GLN A 73 -10.30 10.98 -11.47
N ALA A 74 -10.13 11.45 -10.24
CA ALA A 74 -8.91 12.13 -9.82
C ALA A 74 -7.69 11.19 -9.88
N ILE A 75 -7.85 9.91 -9.53
CA ILE A 75 -6.74 8.94 -9.53
C ILE A 75 -6.65 8.09 -10.80
N LEU A 76 -7.66 8.12 -11.67
CA LEU A 76 -7.77 7.29 -12.88
C LEU A 76 -6.50 7.33 -13.75
N PRO A 77 -5.86 8.48 -14.03
CA PRO A 77 -4.63 8.50 -14.82
C PRO A 77 -3.51 7.65 -14.19
N ALA A 78 -3.39 7.65 -12.86
CA ALA A 78 -2.40 6.83 -12.17
C ALA A 78 -2.74 5.33 -12.27
N LEU A 79 -4.02 4.97 -12.15
CA LEU A 79 -4.50 3.59 -12.29
C LEU A 79 -4.24 3.04 -13.70
N VAL A 80 -4.47 3.85 -14.74
CA VAL A 80 -4.16 3.49 -16.14
C VAL A 80 -2.67 3.19 -16.31
N VAL A 81 -1.80 4.06 -15.78
CA VAL A 81 -0.35 3.85 -15.84
C VAL A 81 0.04 2.56 -15.10
N MET A 82 -0.51 2.30 -13.92
CA MET A 82 -0.23 1.09 -13.15
C MET A 82 -0.68 -0.18 -13.89
N ALA A 83 -1.90 -0.18 -14.42
CA ALA A 83 -2.43 -1.30 -15.21
C ALA A 83 -1.61 -1.54 -16.49
N SER A 84 -1.15 -0.49 -17.17
CA SER A 84 -0.34 -0.62 -18.39
C SER A 84 1.03 -1.26 -18.15
N ARG A 85 1.58 -1.13 -16.94
CA ARG A 85 2.91 -1.64 -16.58
C ARG A 85 2.92 -3.13 -16.25
N ASN A 86 1.76 -3.73 -15.98
CA ASN A 86 1.67 -5.12 -15.56
C ASN A 86 0.64 -5.90 -16.40
N ARG A 87 1.10 -6.84 -17.22
CA ARG A 87 0.24 -7.64 -18.11
C ARG A 87 -0.69 -8.60 -17.37
N ARG A 88 -0.49 -8.84 -16.07
CA ARG A 88 -1.31 -9.75 -15.25
C ARG A 88 -2.51 -9.06 -14.59
N THR A 89 -2.62 -7.74 -14.68
CA THR A 89 -3.75 -6.97 -14.18
C THR A 89 -4.39 -6.17 -15.28
N CYS A 90 -5.67 -5.87 -15.09
CA CYS A 90 -6.41 -4.95 -15.94
C CYS A 90 -6.84 -3.72 -15.13
N LEU A 91 -7.34 -2.69 -15.82
CA LEU A 91 -7.80 -1.46 -15.16
C LEU A 91 -8.98 -1.73 -14.21
N ASP A 92 -9.82 -2.71 -14.54
CA ASP A 92 -10.98 -3.11 -13.73
C ASP A 92 -10.57 -3.55 -12.31
N ASP A 93 -9.45 -4.28 -12.18
CA ASP A 93 -8.88 -4.68 -10.88
C ASP A 93 -8.57 -3.47 -10.01
N TYR A 94 -8.01 -2.42 -10.62
CA TYR A 94 -7.64 -1.19 -9.93
C TYR A 94 -8.84 -0.31 -9.62
N VAL A 95 -9.83 -0.23 -10.51
CA VAL A 95 -11.05 0.56 -10.29
C VAL A 95 -11.89 -0.06 -9.17
N GLY A 96 -12.08 -1.37 -9.19
CA GLY A 96 -12.77 -2.07 -8.09
C GLY A 96 -12.03 -1.90 -6.76
N GLN A 97 -10.70 -1.99 -6.77
CA GLN A 97 -9.91 -1.75 -5.57
C GLN A 97 -9.94 -0.28 -5.11
N ALA A 98 -9.99 0.68 -6.02
CA ALA A 98 -10.09 2.10 -5.70
C ALA A 98 -11.33 2.42 -4.88
N TRP A 99 -12.48 1.85 -5.24
CA TRP A 99 -13.70 2.01 -4.45
C TRP A 99 -13.51 1.54 -3.00
N LEU A 100 -12.94 0.35 -2.81
CA LEU A 100 -12.66 -0.21 -1.48
C LEU A 100 -11.66 0.63 -0.68
N VAL A 101 -10.63 1.18 -1.33
CA VAL A 101 -9.65 2.06 -0.67
C VAL A 101 -10.31 3.37 -0.27
N ILE A 102 -11.08 4.01 -1.15
CA ILE A 102 -11.77 5.29 -0.88
C ILE A 102 -12.63 5.21 0.39
N VAL A 103 -13.48 4.17 0.48
CA VAL A 103 -14.40 4.03 1.61
C VAL A 103 -13.70 3.65 2.92
N ASN A 104 -12.50 3.06 2.88
CA ASN A 104 -11.74 2.62 4.06
C ASN A 104 -10.51 3.47 4.39
N PHE A 105 -10.18 4.49 3.59
CA PHE A 105 -8.94 5.26 3.75
C PHE A 105 -8.82 5.95 5.13
N PRO A 106 -7.71 5.87 5.85
CA PRO A 106 -7.64 6.51 7.16
C PRO A 106 -7.59 8.05 7.02
N LEU A 107 -8.56 8.76 7.58
CA LEU A 107 -8.66 10.23 7.49
C LEU A 107 -7.51 10.96 8.23
N THR A 108 -6.74 10.25 9.04
CA THR A 108 -5.49 10.75 9.63
C THR A 108 -4.39 10.99 8.60
N ARG A 109 -4.45 10.35 7.41
CA ARG A 109 -3.56 10.60 6.27
C ARG A 109 -4.10 11.75 5.43
N ASN A 110 -3.94 12.96 5.95
CA ASN A 110 -4.53 14.19 5.39
C ASN A 110 -3.66 14.95 4.39
N HIS A 111 -2.59 14.33 3.88
CA HIS A 111 -1.69 14.94 2.91
C HIS A 111 -1.48 14.00 1.71
N LYS A 112 -1.30 14.58 0.52
CA LYS A 112 -1.13 13.87 -0.75
C LYS A 112 -2.19 12.78 -0.93
N VAL A 113 -3.44 13.10 -0.61
CA VAL A 113 -4.55 12.13 -0.42
C VAL A 113 -4.74 11.29 -1.68
N CYS A 114 -4.92 11.91 -2.84
CA CYS A 114 -5.12 11.20 -4.11
C CYS A 114 -3.91 10.32 -4.50
N THR A 115 -2.68 10.78 -4.22
CA THR A 115 -1.47 9.97 -4.44
C THR A 115 -1.47 8.74 -3.54
N ASN A 116 -1.78 8.94 -2.26
CA ASN A 116 -1.84 7.87 -1.28
C ASN A 116 -2.94 6.85 -1.61
N LEU A 117 -4.11 7.28 -2.08
CA LEU A 117 -5.17 6.40 -2.57
C LEU A 117 -4.66 5.50 -3.73
N ALA A 118 -4.01 6.09 -4.73
CA ALA A 118 -3.48 5.33 -5.86
C ALA A 118 -2.40 4.33 -5.44
N LEU A 119 -1.51 4.71 -4.52
CA LEU A 119 -0.47 3.82 -3.97
C LEU A 119 -1.06 2.68 -3.14
N ASP A 120 -2.08 2.94 -2.34
CA ASP A 120 -2.77 1.91 -1.57
C ASP A 120 -3.45 0.90 -2.50
N CYS A 121 -4.06 1.36 -3.61
CA CYS A 121 -4.58 0.48 -4.65
C CYS A 121 -3.48 -0.42 -5.23
N LEU A 122 -2.33 0.18 -5.60
CA LEU A 122 -1.18 -0.56 -6.12
C LEU A 122 -0.68 -1.61 -5.13
N HIS A 123 -0.56 -1.27 -3.85
CA HIS A 123 -0.09 -2.19 -2.83
C HIS A 123 -1.02 -3.39 -2.67
N VAL A 124 -2.34 -3.18 -2.62
CA VAL A 124 -3.32 -4.26 -2.47
C VAL A 124 -3.34 -5.16 -3.70
N VAL A 125 -3.45 -4.58 -4.90
CA VAL A 125 -3.48 -5.36 -6.15
C VAL A 125 -2.17 -6.15 -6.33
N SER A 126 -1.02 -5.53 -6.06
CA SER A 126 0.28 -6.21 -6.14
C SER A 126 0.43 -7.32 -5.10
N ALA A 127 -0.14 -7.16 -3.90
CA ALA A 127 -0.13 -8.20 -2.88
C ALA A 127 -0.95 -9.42 -3.29
N ARG A 128 -2.16 -9.20 -3.85
CA ARG A 128 -2.99 -10.28 -4.41
C ARG A 128 -2.27 -11.04 -5.51
N LEU A 129 -1.64 -10.32 -6.45
CA LEU A 129 -0.85 -10.95 -7.51
C LEU A 129 0.31 -11.80 -6.99
N ARG A 130 0.99 -11.37 -5.92
CA ARG A 130 2.05 -12.17 -5.30
C ARG A 130 1.51 -13.43 -4.63
N ALA A 131 0.29 -13.38 -4.11
CA ALA A 131 -0.38 -14.54 -3.53
C ALA A 131 -0.80 -15.54 -4.62
N THR A 132 -1.37 -15.06 -5.73
CA THR A 132 -1.83 -15.93 -6.84
C THR A 132 -0.68 -16.45 -7.72
N SER A 133 0.44 -15.73 -7.80
CA SER A 133 1.62 -16.20 -8.56
C SER A 133 2.41 -17.32 -7.88
N ARG A 134 1.91 -17.84 -6.75
CA ARG A 134 2.59 -18.83 -5.91
C ARG A 134 1.89 -20.18 -5.83
N GLU A 135 0.94 -20.46 -6.71
CA GLU A 135 0.42 -21.81 -6.89
C GLU A 135 1.30 -22.54 -7.91
N THR A 136 2.50 -22.91 -7.47
CA THR A 136 3.24 -23.99 -8.12
C THR A 136 2.60 -25.29 -7.62
N PRO A 137 2.17 -26.22 -8.48
CA PRO A 137 1.85 -27.58 -8.03
C PRO A 137 3.13 -28.13 -7.41
N VAL A 138 3.19 -28.18 -6.09
CA VAL A 138 4.20 -28.92 -5.36
C VAL A 138 3.58 -30.29 -5.18
N GLU A 139 4.23 -31.36 -5.65
CA GLU A 139 3.94 -32.69 -5.13
C GLU A 139 3.91 -32.56 -3.61
N VAL A 140 2.87 -33.07 -2.95
CA VAL A 140 2.80 -33.05 -1.49
C VAL A 140 3.89 -34.00 -0.99
N VAL A 141 5.12 -33.50 -0.93
CA VAL A 141 6.15 -34.04 -0.06
C VAL A 141 5.59 -33.80 1.34
N ASP A 142 5.53 -34.87 2.13
CA ASP A 142 5.16 -34.85 3.53
C ASP A 142 5.94 -33.74 4.26
N MET A 143 5.32 -32.56 4.39
CA MET A 143 5.88 -31.44 5.13
C MET A 143 5.50 -31.63 6.58
N SER A 144 6.13 -32.60 7.22
CA SER A 144 6.39 -32.49 8.66
C SER A 144 6.95 -31.09 8.90
N ALA A 145 6.39 -30.37 9.88
CA ALA A 145 6.87 -29.04 10.24
C ALA A 145 8.40 -29.12 10.39
N PRO A 146 9.18 -28.22 9.74
CA PRO A 146 10.62 -28.23 9.92
C PRO A 146 10.88 -28.21 11.42
N GLU A 147 11.68 -29.17 11.90
CA GLU A 147 12.06 -29.24 13.31
C GLU A 147 12.49 -27.83 13.72
N MET A 148 11.72 -27.25 14.62
CA MET A 148 12.03 -25.94 15.15
C MET A 148 13.38 -26.11 15.82
N PRO A 149 14.43 -25.36 15.43
CA PRO A 149 15.74 -25.54 16.02
C PRO A 149 15.61 -25.39 17.53
N ASP A 150 16.26 -26.28 18.29
CA ASP A 150 16.15 -26.34 19.75
C ASP A 150 16.44 -24.99 20.43
N ASN A 151 17.16 -24.10 19.75
CA ASN A 151 17.48 -22.75 20.21
C ASN A 151 17.35 -21.69 19.09
N PRO A 152 16.15 -21.13 18.84
CA PRO A 152 15.94 -20.16 17.77
C PRO A 152 16.69 -18.83 18.00
N GLY A 153 16.96 -18.47 19.26
CA GLY A 153 17.73 -17.28 19.60
C GLY A 153 19.21 -17.40 19.22
N GLN A 154 19.79 -18.59 19.40
CA GLN A 154 21.16 -18.88 18.98
C GLN A 154 21.31 -18.86 17.45
N VAL A 155 20.39 -19.52 16.73
CA VAL A 155 20.38 -19.50 15.27
C VAL A 155 20.23 -18.06 14.74
N ALA A 156 19.36 -17.25 15.34
CA ALA A 156 19.23 -15.84 14.97
C ALA A 156 20.52 -15.03 15.25
N SER A 157 21.24 -15.34 16.32
CA SER A 157 22.51 -14.69 16.67
C SER A 157 23.63 -15.05 15.70
N GLU A 158 23.76 -16.33 15.35
CA GLU A 158 24.73 -16.85 14.37
C GLU A 158 24.47 -16.24 12.98
N LEU A 159 23.21 -16.23 12.54
CA LEU A 159 22.79 -15.61 11.28
C LEU A 159 23.09 -14.11 11.23
N LEU A 160 22.88 -13.39 12.33
CA LEU A 160 23.19 -11.96 12.42
C LEU A 160 24.70 -11.69 12.41
N THR A 161 25.49 -12.58 13.02
CA THR A 161 26.95 -12.50 13.01
C THR A 161 27.48 -12.73 11.60
N ALA A 162 27.05 -13.80 10.92
CA ALA A 162 27.40 -14.07 9.53
C ALA A 162 27.00 -12.92 8.59
N ALA A 163 25.81 -12.33 8.78
CA ALA A 163 25.36 -11.20 7.99
C ALA A 163 26.19 -9.92 8.22
N GLU A 164 26.70 -9.72 9.44
CA GLU A 164 27.59 -8.61 9.78
C GLU A 164 28.97 -8.80 9.15
N GLU A 165 29.54 -10.00 9.25
CA GLU A 165 30.84 -10.36 8.66
C GLU A 165 30.84 -10.28 7.13
N LEU A 166 29.75 -10.71 6.49
CA LEU A 166 29.54 -10.58 5.04
C LEU A 166 29.21 -9.14 4.58
N GLY A 167 29.13 -8.18 5.52
CA GLY A 167 28.79 -6.79 5.25
C GLY A 167 27.37 -6.58 4.72
N ILE A 168 26.47 -7.56 4.91
CA ILE A 168 25.05 -7.47 4.49
C ILE A 168 24.31 -6.49 5.40
N ILE A 169 24.62 -6.51 6.69
CA ILE A 169 24.15 -5.55 7.67
C ILE A 169 25.33 -4.74 8.20
N THR A 170 25.08 -3.48 8.54
CA THR A 170 26.10 -2.61 9.11
C THR A 170 26.28 -2.90 10.60
N SER A 171 27.49 -2.68 11.12
CA SER A 171 27.78 -2.76 12.56
C SER A 171 26.91 -1.82 13.41
N VAL A 172 26.48 -0.69 12.83
CA VAL A 172 25.54 0.24 13.48
C VAL A 172 24.12 -0.34 13.57
N SER A 173 23.72 -1.18 12.61
CA SER A 173 22.38 -1.81 12.61
C SER A 173 22.31 -3.11 13.41
N ALA A 174 23.43 -3.84 13.54
CA ALA A 174 23.44 -5.17 14.13
C ALA A 174 22.93 -5.21 15.60
N PRO A 175 23.30 -4.27 16.50
CA PRO A 175 22.76 -4.22 17.86
C PRO A 175 21.24 -4.04 17.92
N VAL A 176 20.67 -3.29 16.97
CA VAL A 176 19.22 -3.07 16.87
C VAL A 176 18.52 -4.36 16.46
N LEU A 177 19.07 -5.07 15.47
CA LEU A 177 18.51 -6.34 14.99
C LEU A 177 18.59 -7.43 16.06
N ARG A 178 19.71 -7.54 16.78
CA ARG A 178 19.88 -8.49 17.90
C ARG A 178 18.82 -8.25 18.98
N SER A 179 18.53 -6.99 19.32
CA SER A 179 17.51 -6.69 20.33
C SER A 179 16.08 -7.12 19.93
N VAL A 180 15.78 -7.19 18.64
CA VAL A 180 14.44 -7.58 18.16
C VAL A 180 14.37 -9.09 17.89
N TRP A 181 15.40 -9.69 17.32
CA TRP A 181 15.38 -11.08 16.85
C TRP A 181 16.00 -12.09 17.83
N VAL A 182 16.94 -11.66 18.68
CA VAL A 182 17.57 -12.51 19.70
C VAL A 182 16.91 -12.26 21.06
N ASP A 183 16.79 -11.00 21.49
CA ASP A 183 16.18 -10.67 22.80
C ASP A 183 14.64 -10.63 22.76
N ALA A 184 14.03 -10.88 21.59
CA ALA A 184 12.59 -10.86 21.36
C ALA A 184 11.87 -9.58 21.82
N LEU A 185 12.54 -8.42 21.81
CA LEU A 185 11.88 -7.15 22.16
C LEU A 185 10.91 -6.69 21.07
N ASP A 186 9.80 -6.11 21.51
CA ASP A 186 8.94 -5.33 20.63
C ASP A 186 9.65 -4.07 20.11
N SER A 187 9.13 -3.49 19.01
CA SER A 187 9.75 -2.32 18.37
C SER A 187 9.79 -1.06 19.25
N ALA A 188 8.89 -0.90 20.21
CA ALA A 188 8.88 0.24 21.13
C ALA A 188 9.93 0.07 22.24
N SER A 189 10.12 -1.14 22.74
CA SER A 189 11.14 -1.50 23.72
C SER A 189 12.55 -1.43 23.13
N ALA A 190 12.74 -1.93 21.91
CA ALA A 190 13.99 -1.77 21.17
C ALA A 190 14.28 -0.29 20.83
N ALA A 191 13.25 0.48 20.48
CA ALA A 191 13.37 1.92 20.21
C ALA A 191 13.89 2.69 21.43
N ARG A 192 13.31 2.44 22.62
CA ARG A 192 13.80 3.03 23.88
C ARG A 192 15.25 2.65 24.17
N ARG A 193 15.60 1.36 24.00
CA ARG A 193 16.97 0.87 24.26
C ARG A 193 18.02 1.56 23.40
N HIS A 194 17.70 1.83 22.13
CA HIS A 194 18.66 2.37 21.17
C HIS A 194 18.45 3.87 20.86
N GLY A 195 17.68 4.59 21.69
CA GLY A 195 17.46 6.03 21.53
C GLY A 195 16.88 6.43 20.17
N MET A 196 15.97 5.64 19.61
CA MET A 196 15.38 5.89 18.29
C MET A 196 13.85 5.78 18.31
N SER A 197 13.18 6.15 17.22
CA SER A 197 11.73 5.95 17.10
C SER A 197 11.38 4.49 16.75
N PRO A 198 10.20 3.99 17.14
CA PRO A 198 9.72 2.66 16.73
C PRO A 198 9.69 2.48 15.20
N GLU A 199 9.36 3.53 14.45
CA GLU A 199 9.36 3.56 12.99
C GLU A 199 10.76 3.34 12.42
N ALA A 200 11.78 3.94 13.03
CA ALA A 200 13.17 3.77 12.63
C ALA A 200 13.66 2.33 12.89
N VAL A 201 13.24 1.70 13.99
CA VAL A 201 13.49 0.27 14.26
C VAL A 201 12.88 -0.60 13.15
N ARG A 202 11.58 -0.42 12.87
CA ARG A 202 10.88 -1.20 11.82
C ARG A 202 11.54 -1.03 10.45
N ALA A 203 11.91 0.20 10.09
CA ALA A 203 12.59 0.49 8.82
C ALA A 203 13.98 -0.17 8.72
N ARG A 204 14.73 -0.28 9.84
CA ARG A 204 16.00 -1.01 9.89
C ARG A 204 15.80 -2.51 9.75
N CYS A 205 14.87 -3.10 10.50
CA CYS A 205 14.56 -4.54 10.41
C CYS A 205 14.09 -4.93 8.99
N SER A 206 13.25 -4.09 8.37
CA SER A 206 12.78 -4.32 7.01
C SER A 206 13.92 -4.29 5.98
N ARG A 207 14.82 -3.29 6.07
CA ARG A 207 15.98 -3.18 5.18
C ARG A 207 16.93 -4.36 5.36
N ALA A 208 17.26 -4.73 6.59
CA ALA A 208 18.12 -5.86 6.90
C ALA A 208 17.54 -7.19 6.38
N SER A 209 16.26 -7.45 6.66
CA SER A 209 15.57 -8.66 6.17
C SER A 209 15.58 -8.74 4.64
N ARG A 210 15.38 -7.62 3.93
CA ARG A 210 15.44 -7.59 2.47
C ARG A 210 16.86 -7.82 1.95
N ALA A 211 17.88 -7.23 2.59
CA ALA A 211 19.28 -7.40 2.21
C ALA A 211 19.74 -8.86 2.39
N MET A 212 19.45 -9.45 3.56
CA MET A 212 19.77 -10.85 3.87
C MET A 212 19.04 -11.81 2.93
N ARG A 213 17.77 -11.55 2.61
CA ARG A 213 17.01 -12.38 1.66
C ARG A 213 17.60 -12.35 0.25
N LYS A 214 18.17 -11.22 -0.18
CA LYS A 214 18.78 -11.09 -1.51
C LYS A 214 20.05 -11.95 -1.64
N ARG A 215 20.75 -12.19 -0.53
CA ARG A 215 22.00 -12.97 -0.44
C ARG A 215 21.81 -14.22 0.45
N ARG A 216 20.63 -14.83 0.36
CA ARG A 216 20.23 -15.95 1.25
C ARG A 216 21.23 -17.11 1.16
N ASP A 217 21.60 -17.50 -0.04
CA ASP A 217 22.41 -18.70 -0.25
C ASP A 217 23.83 -18.52 0.28
N GLU A 218 24.42 -17.33 0.11
CA GLU A 218 25.71 -16.97 0.72
C GLU A 218 25.63 -16.97 2.25
N LEU A 219 24.52 -16.49 2.81
CA LEU A 219 24.32 -16.41 4.25
C LEU A 219 24.17 -17.80 4.88
N LEU A 220 23.45 -18.72 4.23
CA LEU A 220 23.27 -20.10 4.71
C LEU A 220 24.55 -20.94 4.68
N VAL A 221 25.54 -20.56 3.87
CA VAL A 221 26.87 -21.20 3.86
C VAL A 221 27.77 -20.64 4.97
N ALA A 222 27.51 -19.40 5.40
CA ALA A 222 28.34 -18.67 6.37
C ALA A 222 27.82 -18.73 7.81
N SER A 223 26.56 -19.13 8.02
CA SER A 223 25.93 -19.32 9.34
C SER A 223 25.90 -20.80 9.73
#